data_AF-A0A200QQW9-F1
#
_entry.id   AF-A0A200QQW9-F1
#
_cell.length_a   1.000
_cell.length_b   1.000
_cell.length_c   1.000
_cell.angle_alpha   90.00
_cell.angle_beta   90.00
_cell.angle_gamma   90.00
#
_symmetry.space_group_name_H-M   'P 1'
#
loop_
_entity.id
_entity.type
_entity.pdbx_description
1 polymer ?
#
loop_
_entity_poly.entity_id
_entity_poly.type
_entity_poly.pdbx_seq_one_letter_code
_entity_poly.pdbx_strand_id
1 'polypeptide(L)'
;MGIEELLSCPSLPLLSLNHVSFVCKSVIESARFYQEVLGFVLIKRPSSFNFEGAWLFNYGIGIHLLQCNSVNDVRAKPLVINPKDNHISFQCTDVALVKRKLEEMGMKYAMAVVEEGGIQVDQLFFHDPDGYMIEICNCENLPVLPLSACPLKKSSAYNESNKWSRVSLANVKALHEAEMERRMMDNLFADMIDITM
;
A
#
# COMPACT_ATOMS: atom_id res chain seq x y z
N MET A 1 10.79 16.92 -41.85
CA MET A 1 10.28 17.69 -40.69
C MET A 1 9.14 16.91 -40.08
N GLY A 2 9.31 16.50 -38.82
CA GLY A 2 8.23 16.14 -37.88
C GLY A 2 7.28 15.03 -38.31
N ILE A 3 7.78 13.80 -38.42
CA ILE A 3 6.91 12.67 -38.05
C ILE A 3 6.99 12.67 -36.53
N GLU A 4 5.99 13.27 -35.88
CA GLU A 4 5.74 13.04 -34.46
C GLU A 4 5.60 11.53 -34.30
N GLU A 5 6.70 10.89 -33.90
CA GLU A 5 6.71 9.57 -33.34
C GLU A 5 5.63 9.59 -32.26
N LEU A 6 4.50 8.92 -32.56
CA LEU A 6 3.61 8.41 -31.54
C LEU A 6 4.43 7.44 -30.71
N LEU A 7 5.20 8.01 -29.80
CA LEU A 7 5.71 7.39 -28.59
C LEU A 7 4.48 6.74 -27.98
N SER A 8 4.33 5.42 -28.13
CA SER A 8 3.44 4.67 -27.27
C SER A 8 4.04 4.81 -25.89
N CYS A 9 3.66 5.88 -25.20
CA CYS A 9 4.25 6.20 -23.93
C CYS A 9 3.78 5.11 -22.96
N PRO A 10 4.75 4.53 -22.26
CA PRO A 10 4.65 3.28 -21.55
C PRO A 10 3.85 3.55 -20.26
N SER A 11 3.80 2.58 -19.35
CA SER A 11 3.35 2.86 -17.98
C SER A 11 3.92 4.19 -17.45
N LEU A 12 3.13 4.91 -16.66
CA LEU A 12 3.60 6.11 -15.94
C LEU A 12 4.95 5.81 -15.25
N PRO A 13 5.91 6.75 -15.23
CA PRO A 13 7.24 6.54 -14.64
C PRO A 13 7.16 6.60 -13.11
N LEU A 14 6.38 5.70 -12.52
CA LEU A 14 6.18 5.56 -11.09
C LEU A 14 7.30 4.70 -10.52
N LEU A 15 7.81 5.07 -9.35
CA LEU A 15 8.83 4.30 -8.63
C LEU A 15 8.18 3.33 -7.65
N SER A 16 7.37 3.87 -6.75
CA SER A 16 6.72 3.14 -5.66
C SER A 16 5.45 3.86 -5.21
N LEU A 17 4.67 3.21 -4.36
CA LEU A 17 3.63 3.89 -3.61
C LEU A 17 4.29 4.86 -2.62
N ASN A 18 4.04 6.17 -2.78
CA ASN A 18 4.68 7.18 -1.95
C ASN A 18 3.96 7.39 -0.62
N HIS A 19 2.64 7.51 -0.64
CA HIS A 19 1.83 7.70 0.56
C HIS A 19 0.39 7.26 0.35
N VAL A 20 -0.31 7.04 1.46
CA VAL A 20 -1.77 6.90 1.54
C VAL A 20 -2.35 8.07 2.29
N SER A 21 -3.57 8.47 1.94
CA SER A 21 -4.26 9.58 2.60
C SER A 21 -5.56 9.12 3.24
N PHE A 22 -5.81 9.56 4.47
CA PHE A 22 -7.00 9.25 5.23
C PHE A 22 -7.64 10.53 5.76
N VAL A 23 -8.96 10.63 5.60
CA VAL A 23 -9.75 11.68 6.23
C VAL A 23 -10.24 11.15 7.57
N CYS A 24 -9.88 11.84 8.65
CA CYS A 24 -10.07 11.37 10.01
C CYS A 24 -10.87 12.37 10.84
N LYS A 25 -11.55 11.87 11.87
CA LYS A 25 -12.30 12.72 12.82
C LYS A 25 -11.41 13.42 13.82
N SER A 26 -10.21 12.90 14.06
CA SER A 26 -9.23 13.50 14.94
C SER A 26 -7.83 13.14 14.46
N VAL A 27 -7.11 14.15 13.98
CA VAL A 27 -5.70 14.01 13.58
C VAL A 27 -4.85 13.54 14.75
N ILE A 28 -5.13 14.02 15.97
CA ILE A 28 -4.37 13.65 17.17
C ILE A 28 -4.59 12.17 17.52
N GLU A 29 -5.85 11.71 17.54
CA GLU A 29 -6.16 10.30 17.86
C GLU A 29 -5.61 9.36 16.79
N SER A 30 -5.75 9.74 15.51
CA SER A 30 -5.23 8.96 14.39
C SER A 30 -3.71 8.93 14.40
N ALA A 31 -3.03 10.07 14.56
CA ALA A 31 -1.56 10.11 14.62
C ALA A 31 -1.06 9.24 15.77
N ARG A 32 -1.65 9.36 16.96
CA ARG A 32 -1.32 8.52 18.11
C ARG A 32 -1.47 7.03 17.80
N PHE A 33 -2.57 6.63 17.17
CA PHE A 33 -2.78 5.25 16.75
C PHE A 33 -1.68 4.77 15.80
N TYR A 34 -1.39 5.54 14.73
CA TYR A 34 -0.38 5.14 13.76
C TYR A 34 1.02 5.09 14.37
N GLN A 35 1.34 5.94 15.35
CA GLN A 35 2.61 5.90 16.08
C GLN A 35 2.69 4.72 17.06
N GLU A 36 1.69 4.55 17.93
CA GLU A 36 1.74 3.59 19.04
C GLU A 36 1.42 2.15 18.59
N VAL A 37 0.51 1.98 17.63
CA VAL A 37 0.08 0.64 17.15
C VAL A 37 0.94 0.18 15.98
N LEU A 38 1.15 1.06 15.00
CA LEU A 38 1.84 0.73 13.75
C LEU A 38 3.28 1.25 13.69
N GLY A 39 3.78 1.92 14.72
CA GLY A 39 5.19 2.34 14.79
C GLY A 39 5.57 3.45 13.82
N PHE A 40 4.63 4.20 13.25
CA PHE A 40 4.94 5.34 12.40
C PHE A 40 5.58 6.50 13.20
N VAL A 41 6.31 7.38 12.52
CA VAL A 41 6.89 8.59 13.12
C VAL A 41 6.28 9.83 12.49
N LEU A 42 5.92 10.83 13.31
CA LEU A 42 5.48 12.14 12.81
C LEU A 42 6.64 12.86 12.11
N ILE A 43 6.39 13.36 10.90
CA ILE A 43 7.38 14.12 10.12
C ILE A 43 6.92 15.56 9.89
N LYS A 44 7.87 16.42 9.51
CA LYS A 44 7.61 17.84 9.26
C LYS A 44 6.62 18.00 8.11
N ARG A 45 5.52 18.70 8.39
CA ARG A 45 4.52 19.06 7.38
C ARG A 45 4.98 20.25 6.53
N PRO A 46 4.71 20.26 5.21
CA PRO A 46 4.91 21.46 4.39
C PRO A 46 4.11 22.66 4.93
N SER A 47 4.78 23.81 5.08
CA SER A 47 4.17 25.02 5.65
C SER A 47 3.10 25.66 4.77
N SER A 48 3.02 25.28 3.49
CA SER A 48 1.99 25.77 2.56
C SER A 48 0.61 25.17 2.81
N PHE A 49 0.50 24.13 3.65
CA PHE A 49 -0.79 23.52 3.95
C PHE A 49 -1.52 24.27 5.07
N ASN A 50 -2.72 24.77 4.76
CA ASN A 50 -3.53 25.64 5.61
C ASN A 50 -4.77 24.95 6.23
N PHE A 51 -4.78 23.62 6.25
CA PHE A 51 -5.82 22.79 6.90
C PHE A 51 -5.25 22.07 8.14
N GLU A 52 -6.08 21.44 8.96
CA GLU A 52 -5.59 20.62 10.08
C GLU A 52 -5.22 19.21 9.57
N GLY A 53 -4.01 18.75 9.87
CA GLY A 53 -3.50 17.49 9.30
C GLY A 53 -2.09 17.15 9.78
N ALA A 54 -1.72 15.88 9.59
CA ALA A 54 -0.41 15.35 9.98
C ALA A 54 0.21 14.52 8.85
N TRP A 55 1.54 14.48 8.83
CA TRP A 55 2.30 13.54 8.02
C TRP A 55 3.04 12.59 8.94
N LEU A 56 2.91 11.30 8.67
CA LEU A 56 3.69 10.27 9.32
C LEU A 56 4.45 9.47 8.27
N PHE A 57 5.57 8.87 8.66
CA PHE A 57 6.39 8.06 7.77
C PHE A 57 7.00 6.89 8.52
N ASN A 58 6.96 5.71 7.90
CA ASN A 58 7.74 4.53 8.24
C ASN A 58 7.60 3.50 7.10
N TYR A 59 8.42 2.45 7.08
CA TYR A 59 8.33 1.34 6.13
C TYR A 59 8.40 1.76 4.66
N GLY A 60 9.02 2.91 4.35
CA GLY A 60 9.11 3.47 3.01
C GLY A 60 7.82 4.08 2.47
N ILE A 61 6.80 4.30 3.31
CA ILE A 61 5.51 4.88 2.92
C ILE A 61 5.07 6.01 3.87
N GLY A 62 4.48 7.06 3.31
CA GLY A 62 3.83 8.12 4.07
C GLY A 62 2.37 7.83 4.42
N ILE A 63 1.92 8.30 5.58
CA ILE A 63 0.50 8.43 5.92
C ILE A 63 0.19 9.92 6.05
N HIS A 64 -0.70 10.41 5.19
CA HIS A 64 -1.21 11.78 5.22
C HIS A 64 -2.60 11.79 5.86
N LEU A 65 -2.68 12.33 7.09
CA LEU A 65 -3.93 12.48 7.81
C LEU A 65 -4.52 13.87 7.54
N LEU A 66 -5.79 13.91 7.16
CA LEU A 66 -6.56 15.13 6.95
C LEU A 66 -7.73 15.15 7.94
N GLN A 67 -7.82 16.22 8.74
CA GLN A 67 -8.97 16.42 9.62
C GLN A 67 -10.22 16.69 8.79
N CYS A 68 -11.33 16.01 9.09
CA CYS A 68 -12.62 16.32 8.48
C CYS A 68 -13.15 17.69 8.93
N ASN A 69 -13.87 18.40 8.05
CA ASN A 69 -14.53 19.66 8.41
C ASN A 69 -15.84 19.41 9.17
N SER A 70 -16.47 18.27 8.93
CA SER A 70 -17.67 17.79 9.61
C SER A 70 -17.56 16.30 9.88
N VAL A 71 -18.12 15.84 11.00
CA VAL A 71 -18.18 14.41 11.34
C VAL A 71 -18.93 13.57 10.31
N ASN A 72 -19.77 14.20 9.47
CA ASN A 72 -20.48 13.56 8.38
C ASN A 72 -19.61 13.34 7.12
N ASP A 73 -18.43 13.96 7.05
CA ASP A 73 -17.50 13.79 5.93
C ASP A 73 -16.75 12.46 6.01
N VAL A 74 -16.76 11.81 7.18
CA VAL A 74 -16.11 10.52 7.42
C VAL A 74 -17.17 9.42 7.50
N ARG A 75 -16.89 8.29 6.85
CA ARG A 75 -17.75 7.11 6.93
C ARG A 75 -17.90 6.67 8.38
N ALA A 76 -19.10 6.20 8.74
CA ALA A 76 -19.30 5.54 10.03
C ALA A 76 -18.41 4.29 10.12
N LYS A 77 -17.67 4.17 11.23
CA LYS A 77 -16.80 3.02 11.49
C LYS A 77 -17.63 1.71 11.43
N PRO A 78 -17.25 0.74 10.59
CA PRO A 78 -17.93 -0.55 10.56
C PRO A 78 -17.87 -1.26 11.91
N LEU A 79 -18.99 -1.86 12.33
CA LEU A 79 -19.08 -2.63 13.57
C LEU A 79 -18.37 -3.99 13.48
N VAL A 80 -18.31 -4.54 12.27
CA VAL A 80 -17.77 -5.87 11.95
C VAL A 80 -16.56 -5.68 11.04
N ILE A 81 -15.50 -6.43 11.31
CA ILE A 81 -14.32 -6.49 10.44
C ILE A 81 -14.65 -7.47 9.31
N ASN A 82 -14.61 -6.99 8.07
CA ASN A 82 -14.83 -7.80 6.88
C ASN A 82 -13.51 -7.91 6.09
N PRO A 83 -12.80 -9.06 6.13
CA PRO A 83 -11.53 -9.25 5.41
C PRO A 83 -11.56 -8.97 3.88
N LYS A 84 -12.74 -8.76 3.30
CA LYS A 84 -12.93 -8.43 1.87
C LYS A 84 -13.05 -6.93 1.58
N ASP A 85 -13.07 -6.07 2.60
CA ASP A 85 -13.13 -4.62 2.39
C ASP A 85 -11.77 -4.07 1.92
N ASN A 86 -11.78 -2.87 1.33
CA ASN A 86 -10.56 -2.17 0.92
C ASN A 86 -9.67 -1.89 2.14
N HIS A 87 -8.38 -2.18 2.02
CA HIS A 87 -7.41 -2.02 3.10
C HIS A 87 -6.05 -1.58 2.58
N ILE A 88 -5.24 -1.04 3.49
CA ILE A 88 -3.79 -0.99 3.33
C ILE A 88 -3.19 -2.22 4.05
N SER A 89 -2.15 -2.81 3.48
CA SER A 89 -1.54 -4.02 4.01
C SER A 89 -0.09 -3.80 4.37
N PHE A 90 0.35 -4.34 5.51
CA PHE A 90 1.73 -4.33 5.94
C PHE A 90 2.29 -5.75 6.07
N GLN A 91 3.49 -5.89 5.53
CA GLN A 91 4.36 -7.03 5.70
C GLN A 91 4.69 -7.26 7.19
N CYS A 92 4.57 -8.50 7.65
CA CYS A 92 5.04 -8.88 8.97
C CYS A 92 5.70 -10.25 9.00
N THR A 93 6.81 -10.36 9.73
CA THR A 93 7.55 -11.61 9.93
C THR A 93 6.92 -12.51 11.00
N ASP A 94 6.13 -11.96 11.93
CA ASP A 94 5.48 -12.70 13.01
C ASP A 94 4.06 -12.15 13.28
N VAL A 95 3.09 -12.64 12.49
CA VAL A 95 1.67 -12.30 12.64
C VAL A 95 1.13 -12.73 14.01
N ALA A 96 1.68 -13.79 14.61
CA ALA A 96 1.27 -14.27 15.93
C ALA A 96 1.67 -13.28 17.04
N LEU A 97 2.83 -12.63 16.94
CA LEU A 97 3.22 -11.56 17.85
C LEU A 97 2.32 -10.34 17.70
N VAL A 98 1.97 -9.96 16.47
CA VAL A 98 1.03 -8.85 16.22
C VAL A 98 -0.32 -9.14 16.87
N LYS A 99 -0.84 -10.37 16.69
CA LYS A 99 -2.07 -10.82 17.33
C LYS A 99 -2.04 -10.64 18.84
N ARG A 100 -0.97 -11.11 19.52
CA ARG A 100 -0.82 -10.97 20.98
C ARG A 100 -0.82 -9.51 21.42
N LYS A 101 -0.10 -8.63 20.71
CA LYS A 101 -0.08 -7.20 21.02
C LYS A 101 -1.47 -6.56 20.88
N LEU A 102 -2.21 -6.90 19.82
CA LEU A 102 -3.59 -6.39 19.64
C LEU A 102 -4.52 -6.87 20.76
N GLU A 103 -4.37 -8.12 21.21
CA GLU A 103 -5.11 -8.67 22.36
C GLU A 103 -4.79 -7.91 23.65
N GLU A 104 -3.51 -7.65 23.93
CA GLU A 104 -3.05 -6.86 25.09
C GLU A 104 -3.61 -5.43 25.06
N MET A 105 -3.77 -4.85 23.87
CA MET A 105 -4.36 -3.53 23.66
C MET A 105 -5.90 -3.54 23.68
N GLY A 106 -6.54 -4.71 23.82
CA GLY A 106 -7.99 -4.85 23.80
C GLY A 106 -8.63 -4.55 22.43
N MET A 107 -7.86 -4.67 21.35
CA MET A 107 -8.32 -4.34 20.00
C MET A 107 -9.03 -5.53 19.34
N LYS A 108 -10.12 -5.23 18.63
CA LYS A 108 -10.81 -6.22 17.80
C LYS A 108 -10.01 -6.48 16.53
N TYR A 109 -9.89 -7.75 16.16
CA TYR A 109 -9.27 -8.18 14.93
C TYR A 109 -10.05 -9.37 14.32
N ALA A 110 -9.79 -9.65 13.04
CA ALA A 110 -10.20 -10.86 12.36
C ALA A 110 -8.97 -11.54 11.76
N MET A 111 -8.99 -12.86 11.60
CA MET A 111 -7.91 -13.60 10.95
C MET A 111 -8.45 -14.41 9.77
N ALA A 112 -7.62 -14.57 8.76
CA ALA A 112 -7.81 -15.50 7.65
C ALA A 112 -6.48 -16.21 7.35
N VAL A 113 -6.58 -17.38 6.73
CA VAL A 113 -5.42 -18.13 6.25
C VAL A 113 -5.65 -18.43 4.78
N VAL A 114 -4.63 -18.14 3.96
CA VAL A 114 -4.57 -18.54 2.56
C VAL A 114 -3.59 -19.69 2.44
N GLU A 115 -3.98 -20.76 1.75
CA GLU A 115 -3.11 -21.89 1.46
C GLU A 115 -3.03 -22.10 -0.04
N GLU A 116 -1.80 -22.06 -0.58
CA GLU A 116 -1.53 -22.31 -1.99
C GLU A 116 -0.22 -23.10 -2.13
N GLY A 117 -0.28 -24.23 -2.84
CA GLY A 117 0.91 -25.05 -3.08
C GLY A 117 1.61 -25.59 -1.82
N GLY A 118 0.88 -25.73 -0.70
CA GLY A 118 1.45 -26.13 0.60
C GLY A 118 2.11 -25.00 1.38
N ILE A 119 2.05 -23.76 0.88
CA ILE A 119 2.49 -22.54 1.56
C ILE A 119 1.27 -21.93 2.26
N GLN A 120 1.42 -21.56 3.52
CA GLN A 120 0.39 -20.86 4.29
C GLN A 120 0.78 -19.40 4.49
N VAL A 121 -0.20 -18.52 4.26
CA VAL A 121 -0.14 -17.08 4.54
C VAL A 121 -1.20 -16.76 5.56
N ASP A 122 -0.76 -16.17 6.67
CA ASP A 122 -1.64 -15.63 7.70
C ASP A 122 -1.95 -14.17 7.37
N GLN A 123 -3.23 -13.84 7.48
CA GLN A 123 -3.74 -12.48 7.33
C GLN A 123 -4.46 -12.08 8.62
N LEU A 124 -4.14 -10.91 9.15
CA LEU A 124 -4.77 -10.34 10.32
C LEU A 124 -5.33 -8.96 9.95
N PHE A 125 -6.61 -8.72 10.26
CA PHE A 125 -7.32 -7.50 9.88
C PHE A 125 -7.84 -6.77 11.11
N PHE A 126 -7.70 -5.45 11.15
CA PHE A 126 -8.29 -4.58 12.17
C PHE A 126 -8.59 -3.20 11.58
N HIS A 127 -9.25 -2.37 12.39
CA HIS A 127 -9.59 -1.00 12.00
C HIS A 127 -8.74 0.00 12.78
N ASP A 128 -8.40 1.11 12.11
CA ASP A 128 -7.93 2.32 12.75
C ASP A 128 -9.07 3.03 13.54
N PRO A 129 -8.83 4.19 14.18
CA PRO A 129 -9.86 4.90 14.95
C PRO A 129 -11.12 5.23 14.15
N ASP A 130 -10.98 5.56 12.86
CA ASP A 130 -12.06 5.98 11.98
C ASP A 130 -12.71 4.83 11.18
N GLY A 131 -12.12 3.63 11.20
CA GLY A 131 -12.68 2.45 10.55
C GLY A 131 -12.00 2.09 9.23
N TYR A 132 -10.87 2.71 8.89
CA TYR A 132 -10.05 2.26 7.77
C TYR A 132 -9.43 0.90 8.10
N MET A 133 -9.52 -0.01 7.16
CA MET A 133 -9.06 -1.38 7.35
C MET A 133 -7.56 -1.48 7.12
N ILE A 134 -6.90 -2.14 8.05
CA ILE A 134 -5.48 -2.45 8.02
C ILE A 134 -5.35 -3.97 8.02
N GLU A 135 -4.58 -4.49 7.07
CA GLU A 135 -4.15 -5.88 7.01
C GLU A 135 -2.69 -5.98 7.47
N ILE A 136 -2.38 -7.03 8.21
CA ILE A 136 -1.03 -7.50 8.48
C ILE A 136 -0.91 -8.91 7.91
N CYS A 137 0.05 -9.13 7.02
CA CYS A 137 0.25 -10.46 6.42
C CYS A 137 1.73 -10.81 6.22
N ASN A 138 2.01 -12.11 6.12
CA ASN A 138 3.28 -12.66 5.65
C ASN A 138 3.19 -13.07 4.16
N CYS A 139 2.53 -12.23 3.35
CA CYS A 139 2.20 -12.54 1.96
C CYS A 139 3.43 -12.83 1.06
N GLU A 140 4.64 -12.37 1.45
CA GLU A 140 5.88 -12.69 0.72
C GLU A 140 6.20 -14.19 0.65
N ASN A 141 5.59 -15.00 1.51
CA ASN A 141 5.74 -16.45 1.45
C ASN A 141 5.23 -17.01 0.11
N LEU A 142 4.23 -16.35 -0.51
CA LEU A 142 3.72 -16.74 -1.81
C LEU A 142 4.52 -16.09 -2.94
N PRO A 143 4.91 -16.87 -3.98
CA PRO A 143 5.63 -16.32 -5.11
C PRO A 143 4.72 -15.39 -5.93
N VAL A 144 5.21 -14.19 -6.23
CA VAL A 144 4.54 -13.28 -7.15
C VAL A 144 4.81 -13.73 -8.59
N LEU A 145 3.82 -14.39 -9.19
CA LEU A 145 3.89 -14.90 -10.57
C LEU A 145 3.04 -14.04 -11.51
N PRO A 146 3.64 -13.30 -12.46
CA PRO A 146 2.87 -12.54 -13.44
C PRO A 146 1.97 -13.45 -14.28
N LEU A 147 0.71 -13.07 -14.48
CA LEU A 147 -0.25 -13.86 -15.26
C LEU A 147 0.11 -13.97 -16.75
N SER A 148 1.01 -13.14 -17.26
CA SER A 148 1.62 -13.39 -18.58
C SER A 148 2.40 -14.72 -18.63
N ALA A 149 2.78 -15.28 -17.49
CA ALA A 149 3.39 -16.60 -17.34
C ALA A 149 2.37 -17.74 -17.19
N CYS A 150 1.07 -17.44 -16.97
CA CYS A 150 -0.02 -18.41 -16.84
C CYS A 150 -1.33 -17.82 -17.40
N PRO A 151 -1.82 -18.26 -18.58
CA PRO A 151 -3.01 -17.66 -19.19
C PRO A 151 -4.20 -17.64 -18.22
N LEU A 152 -4.67 -16.45 -17.87
CA LEU A 152 -5.93 -16.28 -17.15
C LEU A 152 -7.04 -17.02 -17.92
N LYS A 153 -7.77 -17.91 -17.23
CA LYS A 153 -9.04 -18.40 -17.76
C LYS A 153 -9.97 -17.20 -17.84
N LYS A 154 -10.25 -16.74 -19.07
CA LYS A 154 -11.28 -15.72 -19.31
C LYS A 154 -12.58 -16.20 -18.69
N SER A 155 -13.15 -15.44 -17.77
CA SER A 155 -14.55 -15.61 -17.42
C SER A 155 -15.37 -15.39 -18.70
N SER A 156 -16.43 -16.16 -18.92
CA SER A 156 -17.22 -16.17 -20.15
C SER A 156 -18.07 -14.91 -20.38
N ALA A 157 -17.76 -13.80 -19.70
CA ALA A 157 -18.51 -12.56 -19.77
C ALA A 157 -17.57 -11.35 -19.95
N TYR A 158 -16.92 -11.25 -21.11
CA TYR A 158 -16.60 -9.97 -21.76
C TYR A 158 -16.03 -10.23 -23.16
N ASN A 159 -16.68 -9.71 -24.19
CA ASN A 159 -16.19 -9.74 -25.57
C ASN A 159 -15.33 -8.51 -25.82
N GLU A 160 -14.04 -8.71 -26.07
CA GLU A 160 -13.23 -7.69 -26.75
C GLU A 160 -12.39 -8.32 -27.86
N SER A 161 -12.62 -7.80 -29.06
CA SER A 161 -11.84 -8.03 -30.26
C SER A 161 -10.84 -6.89 -30.42
N ASN A 162 -9.55 -7.16 -30.35
CA ASN A 162 -8.55 -6.47 -31.17
C ASN A 162 -7.22 -7.24 -31.19
N LYS A 163 -6.64 -7.37 -32.38
CA LYS A 163 -5.35 -8.00 -32.64
C LYS A 163 -4.33 -6.92 -32.98
N TRP A 164 -3.16 -6.94 -32.33
CA TRP A 164 -1.99 -6.17 -32.77
C TRP A 164 -0.74 -7.06 -32.78
N SER A 165 0.05 -6.93 -33.85
CA SER A 165 1.22 -7.75 -34.17
C SER A 165 2.47 -7.31 -33.43
N ARG A 166 3.30 -8.30 -33.03
CA ARG A 166 4.51 -8.15 -32.19
C ARG A 166 5.77 -7.95 -33.04
N VAL A 167 6.60 -6.96 -32.70
CA VAL A 167 8.01 -6.85 -33.14
C VAL A 167 8.90 -6.53 -31.93
N SER A 168 10.13 -7.06 -31.90
CA SER A 168 11.00 -7.17 -30.72
C SER A 168 11.74 -5.87 -30.36
N LEU A 169 11.69 -5.51 -29.07
CA LEU A 169 12.17 -4.23 -28.50
C LEU A 169 13.00 -4.48 -27.21
N ALA A 170 14.12 -5.21 -27.30
CA ALA A 170 14.81 -5.72 -26.10
C ALA A 170 15.77 -4.72 -25.43
N ASN A 171 16.38 -3.77 -26.16
CA ASN A 171 17.62 -3.12 -25.68
C ASN A 171 17.43 -1.75 -25.00
N VAL A 172 16.37 -0.99 -25.30
CA VAL A 172 16.14 0.35 -24.70
C VAL A 172 15.42 0.26 -23.35
N LYS A 173 14.59 -0.77 -23.17
CA LYS A 173 13.82 -1.02 -21.95
C LYS A 173 14.71 -1.28 -20.73
N ALA A 174 15.76 -2.09 -20.91
CA ALA A 174 16.67 -2.48 -19.83
C ALA A 174 17.44 -1.29 -19.21
N LEU A 175 17.76 -0.25 -19.99
CA LEU A 175 18.48 0.93 -19.49
C LEU A 175 17.60 1.83 -18.61
N HIS A 176 16.33 1.98 -18.96
CA HIS A 176 15.40 2.80 -18.15
C HIS A 176 15.01 2.07 -16.86
N GLU A 177 14.79 0.76 -16.92
CA GLU A 177 14.49 -0.08 -15.75
C GLU A 177 15.64 -0.03 -14.73
N ALA A 178 16.89 -0.17 -15.18
CA ALA A 178 18.06 -0.12 -14.29
C ALA A 178 18.23 1.23 -13.57
N GLU A 179 17.92 2.35 -14.23
CA GLU A 179 17.96 3.68 -13.60
C GLU A 179 16.84 3.85 -12.57
N MET A 180 15.64 3.32 -12.85
CA MET A 180 14.53 3.34 -11.90
C MET A 180 14.83 2.46 -10.68
N GLU A 181 15.39 1.26 -10.89
CA GLU A 181 15.83 0.35 -9.82
C GLU A 181 16.91 1.00 -8.94
N ARG A 182 17.90 1.67 -9.55
CA ARG A 182 18.92 2.43 -8.80
C ARG A 182 18.26 3.49 -7.91
N ARG A 183 17.31 4.26 -8.45
CA ARG A 183 16.58 5.28 -7.68
C ARG A 183 15.73 4.69 -6.56
N MET A 184 15.11 3.54 -6.77
CA MET A 184 14.37 2.83 -5.72
C MET A 184 15.30 2.41 -4.58
N MET A 185 16.46 1.84 -4.91
CA MET A 185 17.47 1.48 -3.91
C MET A 185 17.98 2.70 -3.16
N ASP A 186 18.34 3.78 -3.87
CA ASP A 186 18.86 5.00 -3.25
C ASP A 186 17.83 5.64 -2.30
N ASN A 187 16.54 5.65 -2.67
CA ASN A 187 15.47 6.14 -1.80
C ASN A 187 15.30 5.28 -0.54
N LEU A 188 15.31 3.94 -0.68
CA LEU A 188 15.21 3.02 0.46
C LEU A 188 16.36 3.24 1.45
N PHE A 189 17.58 3.46 0.96
CA PHE A 189 18.74 3.73 1.81
C PHE A 189 18.65 5.09 2.51
N ALA A 190 18.21 6.14 1.80
CA ALA A 190 18.04 7.47 2.39
C ALA A 190 17.00 7.46 3.53
N ASP A 191 15.84 6.83 3.28
CA ASP A 191 14.76 6.72 4.25
C ASP A 191 15.18 5.95 5.52
N MET A 192 16.04 4.94 5.39
CA MET A 192 16.51 4.14 6.53
C MET A 192 17.52 4.88 7.43
N ILE A 193 18.32 5.79 6.87
CA ILE A 193 19.33 6.55 7.62
C ILE A 193 18.68 7.70 8.42
N ASP A 194 17.69 8.39 7.85
CA ASP A 194 17.11 9.58 8.47
C ASP A 194 16.11 9.27 9.60
N ILE A 195 15.63 8.02 9.72
CA ILE A 195 14.67 7.60 10.77
C ILE A 195 15.37 6.99 11.99
N THR A 196 16.64 6.55 11.85
CA THR A 196 17.38 5.84 12.90
C THR A 196 18.38 6.70 13.68
N MET A 197 18.48 8.01 13.37
CA MET A 197 19.23 9.01 14.14
C MET A 197 18.33 9.87 15.03
#